data_AF-A0AB37SYX8-F1
#
_entry.id   AF-A0AB37SYX8-F1
#
_cell.length_a   1.000
_cell.length_b   1.000
_cell.length_c   1.000
_cell.angle_alpha   90.00
_cell.angle_beta   90.00
_cell.angle_gamma   90.00
#
_symmetry.space_group_name_H-M   'P 1'
#
loop_
_entity.id
_entity.type
_entity.pdbx_description
1 polymer ?
#
loop_
_entity_poly.entity_id
_entity_poly.type
_entity_poly.pdbx_seq_one_letter_code
_entity_poly.pdbx_strand_id
1 'polypeptide(L)'
;MADVLGWDGAVLVSNYGTGGDPKRRGRRPMTGPAFTMTGRCGRNKWEWPDGTRRNMTVAEAGLLQGFRVDYPWAGGSTSRQLQVGNAVPPPLAAAVLKPLLLAGSKPFAAIPADPVIGVSAAVLG
;
A
#
# COMPACT_ATOMS: atom_id res chain seq x y z
N MET A 1 0.90 -11.42 -5.92
CA MET A 1 1.71 -10.71 -4.90
C MET A 1 3.18 -11.09 -5.01
N ALA A 2 3.50 -12.35 -5.31
CA ALA A 2 4.85 -12.88 -5.51
C ALA A 2 5.76 -11.96 -6.33
N ASP A 3 5.31 -11.51 -7.50
CA ASP A 3 6.11 -10.72 -8.45
C ASP A 3 6.68 -9.42 -7.85
N VAL A 4 5.92 -8.79 -6.94
CA VAL A 4 6.31 -7.51 -6.34
C VAL A 4 7.14 -7.72 -5.08
N LEU A 5 6.87 -8.79 -4.32
CA LEU A 5 7.54 -9.06 -3.06
C LEU A 5 8.83 -9.87 -3.23
N GLY A 6 9.01 -10.56 -4.34
CA GLY A 6 10.22 -11.33 -4.67
C GLY A 6 10.33 -12.68 -3.96
N TRP A 7 9.24 -13.20 -3.40
CA TRP A 7 9.17 -14.51 -2.74
C TRP A 7 7.78 -15.12 -2.88
N ASP A 8 7.64 -16.43 -2.62
CA ASP A 8 6.39 -17.16 -2.82
C ASP A 8 6.08 -18.15 -1.67
N GLY A 9 5.00 -18.91 -1.80
CA GLY A 9 4.64 -20.04 -0.94
C GLY A 9 3.77 -19.67 0.26
N ALA A 10 3.55 -18.37 0.52
CA ALA A 10 2.74 -17.94 1.65
C ALA A 10 1.25 -17.75 1.32
N VAL A 11 0.47 -17.63 2.38
CA VAL A 11 -0.91 -17.13 2.35
C VAL A 11 -0.96 -15.82 3.11
N LEU A 12 -1.54 -14.80 2.47
CA LEU A 12 -1.90 -13.55 3.14
C LEU A 12 -3.20 -13.77 3.92
N VAL A 13 -3.12 -13.60 5.23
CA VAL A 13 -4.25 -13.67 6.16
C VAL A 13 -4.62 -12.26 6.60
N SER A 14 -5.82 -11.83 6.24
CA SER A 14 -6.37 -10.52 6.60
C SER A 14 -6.70 -10.45 8.09
N ASN A 15 -6.61 -9.25 8.65
CA ASN A 15 -7.17 -8.97 9.98
C ASN A 15 -8.71 -8.94 9.99
N TYR A 16 -9.36 -8.78 8.84
CA TYR A 16 -10.81 -8.71 8.72
C TYR A 16 -11.43 -10.08 8.46
N GLY A 17 -12.66 -10.24 8.93
CA GLY A 17 -13.51 -11.40 8.63
C GLY A 17 -13.95 -11.43 7.15
N THR A 18 -14.46 -12.57 6.71
CA THR A 18 -15.04 -12.78 5.38
C THR A 18 -16.40 -13.45 5.48
N GLY A 19 -17.32 -13.13 4.57
CA GLY A 19 -18.67 -13.71 4.54
C GLY A 19 -19.54 -13.35 5.75
N GLY A 20 -19.31 -12.18 6.36
CA GLY A 20 -20.07 -11.73 7.53
C GLY A 20 -19.68 -12.37 8.86
N ASP A 21 -18.73 -13.32 8.87
CA ASP A 21 -18.20 -13.94 10.08
C ASP A 21 -16.87 -13.27 10.48
N PRO A 22 -16.82 -12.54 11.62
CA PRO A 22 -15.59 -11.92 12.11
C PRO A 22 -14.50 -12.91 12.48
N LYS A 23 -14.81 -14.19 12.75
CA LYS A 23 -13.83 -15.24 13.08
C LYS A 23 -13.18 -15.82 11.82
N ARG A 24 -13.95 -15.96 10.74
CA ARG A 24 -13.45 -16.45 9.45
C ARG A 24 -12.56 -15.40 8.79
N ARG A 25 -11.25 -15.44 9.02
CA ARG A 25 -10.31 -14.48 8.40
C ARG A 25 -10.25 -14.64 6.89
N GLY A 26 -10.20 -13.51 6.18
CA GLY A 26 -9.91 -13.53 4.74
C GLY A 26 -8.52 -14.12 4.48
N ARG A 27 -8.43 -15.06 3.54
CA ARG A 27 -7.18 -15.68 3.09
C ARG A 27 -6.97 -15.46 1.59
N ARG A 28 -5.75 -15.13 1.16
CA ARG A 28 -5.36 -15.02 -0.26
C ARG A 28 -4.04 -15.74 -0.50
N PRO A 29 -3.96 -16.62 -1.50
CA PRO A 29 -2.69 -17.22 -1.88
C PRO A 29 -1.75 -16.15 -2.44
N MET A 30 -0.44 -16.32 -2.25
CA MET A 30 0.60 -15.38 -2.72
C MET A 30 0.57 -15.13 -4.25
N THR A 31 0.11 -16.13 -5.01
CA THR A 31 -0.09 -16.04 -6.46
C THR A 31 -1.25 -15.12 -6.86
N GLY A 32 -2.16 -14.84 -5.93
CA GLY A 32 -3.31 -13.95 -6.16
C GLY A 32 -3.00 -12.48 -5.90
N PRO A 33 -3.99 -11.60 -6.16
CA PRO A 33 -3.95 -10.21 -5.71
C PRO A 33 -4.13 -10.13 -4.20
N ALA A 34 -3.55 -9.10 -3.60
CA ALA A 34 -3.76 -8.78 -2.20
C ALA A 34 -5.22 -8.32 -1.95
N PHE A 35 -5.65 -8.36 -0.69
CA PHE A 35 -6.81 -7.59 -0.26
C PHE A 35 -6.51 -6.09 -0.34
N THR A 36 -7.54 -5.25 -0.23
CA THR A 36 -7.36 -3.82 0.00
C THR A 36 -6.46 -3.60 1.23
N MET A 37 -5.35 -2.89 1.05
CA MET A 37 -4.51 -2.47 2.17
C MET A 37 -5.21 -1.33 2.88
N THR A 38 -5.50 -1.51 4.17
CA THR A 38 -6.15 -0.49 5.01
C THR A 38 -5.15 0.12 5.97
N GLY A 39 -5.58 1.15 6.71
CA GLY A 39 -4.77 1.82 7.74
C GLY A 39 -4.31 0.94 8.90
N ARG A 40 -4.66 -0.35 8.92
CA ARG A 40 -4.22 -1.36 9.89
C ARG A 40 -3.57 -2.58 9.23
N CYS A 41 -2.90 -2.36 8.08
CA CYS A 41 -2.24 -3.39 7.29
C CYS A 41 -1.21 -4.23 8.08
N GLY A 42 -0.57 -3.68 9.12
CA GLY A 42 0.36 -4.41 9.98
C GLY A 42 -0.29 -5.50 10.84
N ARG A 43 -1.63 -5.59 10.86
CA ARG A 43 -2.36 -6.71 11.48
C ARG A 43 -2.60 -7.88 10.53
N ASN A 44 -2.36 -7.68 9.24
CA ASN A 44 -2.35 -8.78 8.29
C ASN A 44 -1.11 -9.65 8.55
N LYS A 45 -1.22 -10.94 8.24
CA LYS A 45 -0.17 -11.92 8.51
C LYS A 45 0.17 -12.70 7.26
N TRP A 46 1.44 -13.05 7.16
CA TRP A 46 1.91 -14.07 6.24
C TRP A 46 1.98 -15.40 6.99
N GLU A 47 1.48 -16.45 6.35
CA GLU A 47 1.49 -17.81 6.86
C GLU A 47 2.07 -18.74 5.80
N TRP A 48 3.10 -19.52 6.15
CA TRP A 48 3.75 -20.48 5.26
C TRP A 48 3.30 -21.92 5.56
N PRO A 49 3.51 -22.87 4.63
CA PRO A 49 3.08 -24.27 4.79
C PRO A 49 3.79 -25.00 5.95
N ASP A 50 4.98 -24.55 6.32
CA ASP A 50 5.76 -25.04 7.47
C ASP A 50 5.18 -24.59 8.83
N GLY A 51 4.10 -23.79 8.82
CA GLY A 51 3.46 -23.23 10.01
C GLY A 51 4.07 -21.91 10.49
N THR A 52 5.14 -21.42 9.85
CA THR A 52 5.75 -20.13 10.17
C THR A 52 4.75 -19.01 9.91
N ARG A 53 4.71 -18.03 10.82
CA ARG A 53 3.82 -16.86 10.72
C ARG A 53 4.54 -15.59 11.12
N ARG A 54 4.31 -14.51 10.35
CA ARG A 54 4.78 -13.16 10.70
C ARG A 54 3.76 -12.10 10.34
N ASN A 55 3.83 -10.96 11.01
CA ASN A 55 3.05 -9.79 10.61
C ASN A 55 3.59 -9.19 9.32
N MET A 56 2.69 -8.64 8.50
CA MET A 56 3.04 -7.85 7.33
C MET A 56 3.78 -6.58 7.75
N THR A 57 4.81 -6.21 6.99
CA THR A 57 5.55 -4.97 7.21
C THR A 57 4.92 -3.80 6.45
N VAL A 58 5.23 -2.57 6.87
CA VAL A 58 4.79 -1.35 6.16
C VAL A 58 5.36 -1.31 4.74
N ALA A 59 6.62 -1.71 4.56
CA ALA A 59 7.27 -1.75 3.25
C ALA A 59 6.57 -2.74 2.30
N GLU A 60 6.21 -3.93 2.78
CA GLU A 60 5.44 -4.91 2.01
C GLU A 60 4.06 -4.36 1.62
N ALA A 61 3.34 -3.75 2.57
CA ALA A 61 2.04 -3.16 2.29
C ALA A 61 2.13 -2.01 1.27
N GLY A 62 3.18 -1.19 1.34
CA GLY A 62 3.46 -0.13 0.36
C GLY A 62 3.80 -0.68 -1.02
N LEU A 63 4.65 -1.71 -1.09
CA LEU A 63 4.98 -2.42 -2.33
C LEU A 63 3.73 -2.97 -3.01
N LEU A 64 2.82 -3.58 -2.25
CA LEU A 64 1.54 -4.08 -2.78
C LEU A 64 0.63 -2.98 -3.33
N GLN A 65 0.79 -1.73 -2.88
CA GLN A 65 0.11 -0.56 -3.44
C GLN A 65 0.89 0.08 -4.61
N GLY A 66 2.07 -0.43 -4.97
CA GLY A 66 2.91 0.10 -6.04
C GLY A 66 3.88 1.21 -5.62
N PHE A 67 4.10 1.39 -4.30
CA PHE A 67 5.18 2.24 -3.80
C PHE A 67 6.53 1.53 -3.85
N ARG A 68 7.61 2.31 -3.82
CA ARG A 68 8.96 1.76 -3.69
C ARG A 68 9.18 1.13 -2.32
N VAL A 69 10.08 0.16 -2.23
CA VAL A 69 10.45 -0.50 -0.96
C VAL A 69 11.03 0.47 0.06
N ASP A 70 11.73 1.50 -0.41
CA ASP A 70 12.40 2.53 0.38
C ASP A 70 11.55 3.81 0.53
N TYR A 71 10.24 3.74 0.26
CA TYR A 71 9.37 4.91 0.37
C TYR A 71 9.39 5.47 1.80
N PRO A 72 9.60 6.80 1.99
CA PRO A 72 9.91 7.38 3.29
C PRO A 72 8.65 7.60 4.15
N TRP A 73 7.97 6.53 4.54
CA TRP A 73 6.81 6.60 5.44
C TRP A 73 7.19 7.26 6.78
N ALA A 74 6.51 8.35 7.15
CA ALA A 74 6.87 9.16 8.30
C ALA A 74 6.11 8.76 9.59
N GLY A 75 6.64 9.15 10.75
CA GLY A 75 5.97 8.96 12.04
C GLY A 75 6.10 7.55 12.63
N GLY A 76 5.26 7.24 13.63
CA GLY A 76 5.22 5.93 14.30
C GLY A 76 4.49 4.84 13.50
N SER A 77 4.56 3.58 13.97
CA SER A 77 3.99 2.39 13.29
C SER A 77 2.53 2.59 12.83
N THR A 78 1.65 3.07 13.70
CA THR A 78 0.24 3.33 13.35
C THR A 78 0.08 4.42 12.29
N SER A 79 0.86 5.51 12.37
CA SER A 79 0.82 6.59 11.39
C SER A 79 1.29 6.11 10.01
N ARG A 80 2.37 5.33 9.96
CA ARG A 80 2.86 4.75 8.70
C ARG A 80 1.85 3.80 8.07
N GLN A 81 1.19 2.96 8.86
CA GLN A 81 0.13 2.08 8.36
C GLN A 81 -1.07 2.88 7.82
N LEU A 82 -1.48 3.96 8.50
CA LEU A 82 -2.52 4.87 8.04
C LEU A 82 -2.15 5.53 6.70
N GLN A 83 -0.90 5.98 6.54
CA GLN A 83 -0.43 6.55 5.28
C GLN A 83 -0.53 5.54 4.14
N VAL A 84 -0.08 4.29 4.34
CA VAL A 84 -0.22 3.23 3.31
C VAL A 84 -1.68 2.95 2.96
N GLY A 85 -2.56 2.88 3.97
CA GLY A 85 -3.97 2.55 3.77
C GLY A 85 -4.79 3.66 3.12
N ASN A 86 -4.46 4.92 3.37
CA ASN A 86 -5.18 6.09 2.84
C ASN A 86 -4.58 6.60 1.53
N ALA A 87 -3.37 6.17 1.17
CA ALA A 87 -2.73 6.60 -0.06
C ALA A 87 -3.47 6.09 -1.30
N VAL A 88 -3.48 6.92 -2.34
CA VAL A 88 -3.86 6.48 -3.69
C VAL A 88 -2.70 5.66 -4.28
N PRO A 89 -2.95 4.45 -4.80
CA PRO A 89 -1.90 3.64 -5.42
C PRO A 89 -1.23 4.40 -6.59
N PRO A 90 0.11 4.52 -6.64
CA PRO A 90 0.79 5.24 -7.72
C PRO A 90 0.43 4.75 -9.14
N PRO A 91 0.28 3.44 -9.42
CA PRO A 91 -0.16 2.99 -10.74
C PRO A 91 -1.57 3.48 -11.11
N LEU A 92 -2.48 3.56 -10.15
CA LEU A 92 -3.83 4.09 -10.37
C LEU A 92 -3.78 5.59 -10.65
N ALA A 93 -3.05 6.36 -9.82
CA ALA A 93 -2.88 7.79 -10.03
C ALA A 93 -2.26 8.09 -11.41
N ALA A 94 -1.23 7.35 -11.81
CA ALA A 94 -0.61 7.49 -13.13
C ALA A 94 -1.60 7.21 -14.26
N ALA A 95 -2.41 6.14 -14.16
CA ALA A 95 -3.39 5.80 -15.18
C ALA A 95 -4.47 6.89 -15.36
N VAL A 96 -4.92 7.52 -14.25
CA VAL A 96 -5.92 8.59 -14.28
C VAL A 96 -5.32 9.91 -14.78
N LEU A 97 -4.11 10.27 -14.36
CA LEU A 97 -3.49 11.55 -14.69
C LEU A 97 -2.88 11.58 -16.10
N LYS A 98 -2.37 10.45 -16.61
CA LYS A 98 -1.75 10.37 -17.94
C LYS A 98 -2.57 10.99 -19.07
N PRO A 99 -3.87 10.66 -19.27
CA PRO A 99 -4.66 11.28 -20.33
C PRO A 99 -4.85 12.79 -20.14
N LEU A 100 -4.94 13.27 -18.89
CA LEU A 100 -5.11 14.69 -18.60
C LEU A 100 -3.86 15.50 -18.98
N LEU A 101 -2.67 14.97 -18.66
CA LEU A 101 -1.40 15.59 -19.03
C LEU A 101 -1.21 15.66 -20.55
N LEU A 102 -1.65 14.63 -21.28
CA LEU A 102 -1.60 14.60 -22.75
C LEU A 102 -2.60 15.55 -23.41
N ALA A 103 -3.73 15.83 -22.75
CA ALA A 103 -4.77 16.73 -23.25
C ALA A 103 -4.46 18.22 -23.03
N GLY A 104 -3.31 18.56 -22.44
CA GLY A 104 -2.94 19.95 -22.14
C GLY A 104 -3.76 20.53 -21.00
N SER A 105 -3.60 20.00 -19.78
CA SER A 105 -4.20 20.59 -18.59
C SER A 105 -3.67 22.01 -18.34
N LYS A 106 -4.56 22.95 -18.02
CA LYS A 106 -4.18 24.24 -17.44
C LYS A 106 -3.35 23.99 -16.16
N PRO A 107 -2.28 24.76 -15.89
CA PRO A 107 -1.50 24.58 -14.69
C PRO A 107 -2.39 24.75 -13.45
N PHE A 108 -2.32 23.78 -12.53
CA PHE A 108 -2.92 23.90 -11.22
C PHE A 108 -2.15 24.99 -10.46
N ALA A 109 -2.85 25.98 -9.90
CA ALA A 109 -2.24 26.99 -9.06
C ALA A 109 -1.57 26.28 -7.87
N ALA A 110 -0.27 26.51 -7.67
CA ALA A 110 0.52 25.80 -6.66
C ALA A 110 -0.23 25.71 -5.32
N ILE A 111 -0.38 24.50 -4.79
CA ILE A 111 -0.87 24.30 -3.41
C ILE A 111 0.20 24.94 -2.51
N PRO A 112 -0.14 25.95 -1.69
CA PRO A 112 0.82 26.47 -0.72
C PRO A 112 1.25 25.32 0.19
N ALA A 113 2.56 25.18 0.40
CA ALA A 113 3.12 24.13 1.23
C ALA A 113 2.47 24.15 2.62
N ASP A 114 1.74 23.08 2.96
CA ASP A 114 1.12 22.92 4.27
C ASP A 114 2.21 22.41 5.24
N PRO A 115 2.56 23.15 6.31
CA PRO A 115 3.71 22.84 7.17
C PRO A 115 3.59 21.51 7.94
N VAL A 116 2.43 20.84 7.88
CA VAL A 116 2.17 19.57 8.57
C VAL A 116 2.55 18.35 7.72
N ILE A 117 2.61 18.49 6.40
CA ILE A 117 2.95 17.38 5.49
C ILE A 117 4.30 17.71 4.85
N GLY A 118 5.37 17.14 5.41
CA GLY A 118 6.76 17.31 4.96
C GLY A 118 7.07 16.67 3.59
N VAL A 119 6.30 17.00 2.55
CA VAL A 119 6.64 16.68 1.16
C VAL A 119 7.50 17.84 0.65
N SER A 120 8.82 17.64 0.68
CA SER A 120 9.75 18.50 -0.03
C SER A 120 9.53 18.30 -1.53
N ALA A 121 9.01 19.33 -2.20
CA ALA A 121 8.91 19.40 -3.65
C ALA A 121 10.31 19.50 -4.25
N ALA A 122 10.95 18.37 -4.53
CA ALA A 122 12.06 18.35 -5.47
C ALA A 122 11.49 18.42 -6.89
N VAL A 123 11.35 19.64 -7.38
CA VAL A 123 11.29 19.92 -8.82
C VAL A 123 12.65 19.54 -9.39
N LEU A 124 12.70 18.49 -10.22
CA LEU A 124 13.86 18.22 -11.06
C LEU A 124 13.47 18.60 -12.50
N GLY A 125 14.26 19.54 -13.05
CA GLY A 125 14.21 19.96 -14.45
C GLY A 125 15.02 19.06 -15.36
#